data_AF-C4WHC2-F1
#
_entry.id   AF-C4WHC2-F1
#
_cell.length_a   1.000
_cell.length_b   1.000
_cell.length_c   1.000
_cell.angle_alpha   90.00
_cell.angle_beta   90.00
_cell.angle_gamma   90.00
#
_symmetry.space_group_name_H-M   'P 1'
#
loop_
_entity.id
_entity.type
_entity.pdbx_description
1 polymer ?
#
loop_
_entity_poly.entity_id
_entity_poly.type
_entity_poly.pdbx_seq_one_letter_code
_entity_poly.pdbx_strand_id
1 'polypeptide(L)'
;MLLGNGMRIRFRCSWTGGQMAYLIMGRKRFSFVTDRFRRIPLLLFFNRNKSGTAAVEFAILAPVFLLILMGMIAFGLYLGVANAVQQLAADATRTALAGIDPPERLALATSYIRKNAAKYSLIDPEKMQVNVDNAQSDPNQFTVTIQYDAENLPIWNLMTGLPLPDTIITRASTIRLGGI
;
A
#
# COMPACT_ATOMS: atom_id res chain seq x y z
N MET A 1 48.82 30.43 -13.19
CA MET A 1 48.93 30.14 -11.74
C MET A 1 47.72 29.27 -11.38
N LEU A 2 47.96 28.00 -11.06
CA LEU A 2 47.09 26.99 -10.38
C LEU A 2 45.63 26.81 -10.90
N LEU A 3 45.29 25.79 -11.72
CA LEU A 3 44.99 24.38 -11.40
C LEU A 3 43.90 24.18 -10.31
N GLY A 4 42.73 23.65 -10.73
CA GLY A 4 41.59 23.35 -9.85
C GLY A 4 40.57 22.36 -10.45
N ASN A 5 40.87 21.06 -10.30
CA ASN A 5 39.97 19.92 -10.07
C ASN A 5 38.83 19.58 -11.06
N GLY A 6 39.16 18.71 -12.02
CA GLY A 6 38.22 17.85 -12.74
C GLY A 6 38.36 16.39 -12.31
N MET A 7 37.29 15.85 -11.75
CA MET A 7 37.14 14.56 -11.08
C MET A 7 37.51 13.34 -11.96
N ARG A 8 38.27 12.41 -11.36
CA ARG A 8 38.83 11.22 -12.00
C ARG A 8 37.82 10.07 -11.94
N ILE A 9 37.27 9.68 -13.08
CA ILE A 9 36.57 8.40 -13.27
C ILE A 9 37.40 7.56 -14.23
N ARG A 10 37.86 6.39 -13.80
CA ARG A 10 38.42 5.38 -14.70
C ARG A 10 37.94 4.01 -14.26
N PHE A 11 36.80 3.60 -14.80
CA PHE A 11 36.43 2.20 -14.88
C PHE A 11 37.43 1.50 -15.81
N ARG A 12 38.06 0.43 -15.33
CA ARG A 12 38.77 -0.51 -16.20
C ARG A 12 38.31 -1.91 -15.84
N CYS A 13 37.31 -2.36 -16.59
CA CYS A 13 37.01 -3.77 -16.72
C CYS A 13 37.92 -4.32 -17.82
N SER A 14 38.65 -5.39 -17.58
CA SER A 14 39.05 -6.30 -18.64
C SER A 14 39.23 -7.70 -18.07
N TRP A 15 38.12 -8.43 -18.06
CA TRP A 15 38.15 -9.88 -17.97
C TRP A 15 38.72 -10.39 -19.30
N THR A 16 39.88 -11.03 -19.26
CA THR A 16 40.43 -11.80 -20.38
C THR A 16 40.83 -13.15 -19.84
N GLY A 17 40.14 -14.18 -20.33
CA GLY A 17 40.39 -15.55 -19.93
C GLY A 17 41.63 -16.14 -20.60
N GLY A 18 41.88 -17.40 -20.25
CA GLY A 18 42.57 -18.35 -21.12
C GLY A 18 44.03 -18.63 -20.77
N GLN A 19 44.21 -19.70 -19.98
CA GLN A 19 45.23 -20.76 -20.11
C GLN A 19 46.72 -20.39 -20.18
N MET A 20 47.56 -20.98 -19.31
CA MET A 20 48.57 -22.00 -19.65
C MET A 20 49.59 -22.23 -18.53
N ALA A 21 49.74 -23.52 -18.19
CA ALA A 21 50.98 -24.25 -17.94
C ALA A 21 51.94 -23.84 -16.79
N TYR A 22 51.91 -24.68 -15.74
CA TYR A 22 52.98 -25.56 -15.23
C TYR A 22 54.41 -25.05 -14.93
N LEU A 23 55.00 -25.69 -13.90
CA LEU A 23 56.31 -25.49 -13.23
C LEU A 23 56.28 -24.32 -12.23
N ILE A 24 56.45 -24.51 -10.91
CA ILE A 24 57.68 -25.03 -10.29
C ILE A 24 57.35 -25.78 -8.97
N MET A 25 57.80 -27.03 -8.95
CA MET A 25 58.40 -27.77 -7.84
C MET A 25 58.44 -27.07 -6.45
N GLY A 26 57.55 -27.49 -5.54
CA GLY A 26 57.56 -27.08 -4.13
C GLY A 26 57.44 -28.29 -3.21
N ARG A 27 58.54 -29.04 -3.07
CA ARG A 27 58.72 -30.23 -2.23
C ARG A 27 58.46 -29.91 -0.75
N LYS A 28 57.20 -29.95 -0.30
CA LYS A 28 56.86 -29.88 1.13
C LYS A 28 56.95 -31.28 1.74
N ARG A 29 58.09 -31.48 2.39
CA ARG A 29 58.48 -32.59 3.26
C ARG A 29 57.31 -33.03 4.16
N PHE A 30 56.83 -34.23 3.94
CA PHE A 30 55.82 -34.91 4.76
C PHE A 30 56.50 -35.35 6.06
N SER A 31 56.41 -34.53 7.12
CA SER A 31 56.79 -34.94 8.47
C SER A 31 55.56 -35.46 9.19
N PHE A 32 55.43 -36.79 9.13
CA PHE A 32 54.55 -37.61 9.95
C PHE A 32 54.92 -37.41 11.43
N VAL A 33 54.13 -36.61 12.14
CA VAL A 33 54.14 -36.55 13.61
C VAL A 33 52.80 -37.11 14.07
N THR A 34 52.88 -38.34 14.57
CA THR A 34 51.84 -39.00 15.35
C THR A 34 51.74 -38.31 16.71
N ASP A 35 50.73 -37.47 16.90
CA ASP A 35 50.37 -36.99 18.23
C ASP A 35 48.96 -37.45 18.62
N ARG A 36 48.98 -38.57 19.34
CA ARG A 36 48.26 -38.79 20.60
C ARG A 36 46.81 -38.28 20.64
N PHE A 37 45.92 -39.21 20.32
CA PHE A 37 44.47 -39.18 20.54
C PHE A 37 44.12 -38.81 21.99
N ARG A 38 43.96 -37.50 22.27
CA ARG A 38 43.46 -37.00 23.56
C ARG A 38 41.94 -36.96 23.50
N ARG A 39 41.29 -37.87 24.23
CA ARG A 39 39.84 -37.90 24.43
C ARG A 39 39.37 -36.52 24.91
N ILE A 40 38.54 -35.85 24.11
CA ILE A 40 37.83 -34.63 24.52
C ILE A 40 36.55 -35.10 25.22
N PRO A 41 36.36 -34.85 26.53
CA PRO A 41 35.09 -35.16 27.17
C PRO A 41 34.01 -34.24 26.60
N LEU A 42 33.06 -34.86 25.91
CA LEU A 42 31.82 -34.26 25.42
C LEU A 42 30.88 -34.02 26.61
N LEU A 43 31.25 -33.10 27.50
CA LEU A 43 30.38 -32.63 28.58
C LEU A 43 29.93 -31.20 28.27
N LEU A 44 28.76 -31.14 27.62
CA LEU A 44 27.65 -30.24 27.97
C LEU A 44 28.05 -28.91 28.62
N PHE A 45 28.59 -27.99 27.84
CA PHE A 45 28.39 -26.58 28.09
C PHE A 45 27.21 -26.10 27.26
N PHE A 46 26.01 -26.29 27.78
CA PHE A 46 24.87 -25.45 27.39
C PHE A 46 25.13 -24.06 27.96
N ASN A 47 26.04 -23.32 27.31
CA ASN A 47 26.29 -21.93 27.68
C ASN A 47 24.98 -21.18 27.48
N ARG A 48 24.44 -20.58 28.53
CA ARG A 48 23.17 -19.83 28.49
C ARG A 48 23.39 -18.56 27.68
N ASN A 49 23.27 -18.71 26.36
CA ASN A 49 23.57 -17.66 25.41
C ASN A 49 22.41 -16.66 25.39
N LYS A 50 22.58 -15.50 26.05
CA LYS A 50 21.60 -14.41 26.07
C LYS A 50 21.57 -13.62 24.75
N SER A 51 22.48 -13.88 23.82
CA SER A 51 22.59 -13.15 22.55
C SER A 51 21.44 -13.42 21.56
N GLY A 52 20.51 -14.34 21.88
CA GLY A 52 19.33 -14.65 21.06
C GLY A 52 17.99 -14.15 21.61
N THR A 53 17.95 -13.58 22.82
CA THR A 53 16.69 -13.21 23.47
C THR A 53 15.89 -12.17 22.67
N ALA A 54 16.56 -11.16 22.12
CA ALA A 54 15.91 -10.13 21.30
C ALA A 54 15.29 -10.70 20.00
N ALA A 55 15.90 -11.74 19.41
CA ALA A 55 15.36 -12.38 18.22
C ALA A 55 14.06 -13.14 18.52
N VAL A 56 13.95 -13.76 19.70
CA VAL A 56 12.75 -14.46 20.16
C VAL A 56 11.64 -13.46 20.50
N GLU A 57 11.97 -12.37 21.20
CA GLU A 57 11.01 -11.29 21.49
C GLU A 57 10.46 -10.67 20.20
N PHE A 58 11.31 -10.38 19.23
CA PHE A 58 10.88 -9.88 17.92
C PHE A 58 10.02 -10.89 17.17
N ALA A 59 10.35 -12.18 17.19
CA ALA A 59 9.56 -13.21 16.51
C ALA A 59 8.11 -13.30 17.04
N ILE A 60 7.89 -12.98 18.32
CA ILE A 60 6.57 -12.96 18.93
C ILE A 60 5.85 -11.62 18.67
N LEU A 61 6.56 -10.49 18.75
CA LEU A 61 5.97 -9.16 18.59
C LEU A 61 5.71 -8.78 17.13
N ALA A 62 6.60 -9.14 16.21
CA ALA A 62 6.51 -8.82 14.79
C ALA A 62 5.16 -9.21 14.14
N PRO A 63 4.61 -10.43 14.33
CA PRO A 63 3.33 -10.77 13.71
C PRO A 63 2.17 -9.89 14.22
N VAL A 64 2.14 -9.56 15.52
CA VAL A 64 1.11 -8.68 16.09
C VAL A 64 1.27 -7.26 15.57
N PHE A 65 2.51 -6.75 15.51
CA PHE A 65 2.81 -5.44 14.97
C PHE A 65 2.41 -5.33 13.49
N LEU A 66 2.73 -6.34 12.67
CA LEU A 66 2.35 -6.38 11.26
C LEU A 66 0.84 -6.44 11.07
N LEU A 67 0.12 -7.18 11.92
CA LEU A 67 -1.34 -7.24 11.88
C LEU A 67 -1.93 -5.85 12.16
N ILE A 68 -1.48 -5.16 13.21
CA ILE A 68 -1.94 -3.81 13.53
C ILE A 68 -1.61 -2.83 12.40
N LEU A 69 -0.39 -2.89 11.87
CA LEU A 69 0.04 -2.04 10.75
C LEU A 69 -0.85 -2.24 9.52
N MET A 70 -1.09 -3.49 9.14
CA MET A 70 -1.94 -3.82 8.00
C MET A 70 -3.39 -3.40 8.24
N GLY A 71 -3.90 -3.54 9.47
CA GLY A 71 -5.22 -3.04 9.87
C GLY A 71 -5.35 -1.52 9.74
N MET A 72 -4.33 -0.77 10.19
CA MET A 72 -4.29 0.69 10.01
C MET A 72 -4.30 1.09 8.53
N ILE A 73 -3.53 0.39 7.68
CA ILE A 73 -3.52 0.64 6.24
C ILE A 73 -4.89 0.34 5.62
N ALA A 74 -5.46 -0.82 5.92
CA ALA A 74 -6.76 -1.25 5.40
C ALA A 74 -7.87 -0.26 5.76
N PHE A 75 -7.90 0.19 7.01
CA PHE A 75 -8.87 1.18 7.48
C PHE A 75 -8.61 2.58 6.88
N GLY A 76 -7.34 2.97 6.74
CA GLY A 76 -6.95 4.21 6.07
C GLY A 76 -7.42 4.27 4.61
N LEU A 77 -7.33 3.16 3.89
CA LEU A 77 -7.84 3.05 2.52
C LEU A 77 -9.37 3.18 2.48
N TYR A 78 -10.09 2.50 3.38
CA TYR A 78 -11.55 2.61 3.48
C TYR A 78 -12.01 4.06 3.72
N LEU A 79 -11.40 4.75 4.70
CA LEU A 79 -11.70 6.15 4.95
C LEU A 79 -11.30 7.07 3.80
N GLY A 80 -10.17 6.78 3.14
CA GLY A 80 -9.72 7.51 1.95
C GLY A 80 -10.74 7.45 0.81
N VAL A 81 -11.25 6.25 0.51
CA VAL A 81 -12.34 6.04 -0.46
C VAL A 81 -13.60 6.78 -0.02
N ALA A 82 -14.02 6.62 1.23
CA ALA A 82 -15.24 7.24 1.73
C ALA A 82 -15.22 8.78 1.62
N ASN A 83 -14.07 9.40 1.89
CA ASN A 83 -13.90 10.84 1.74
C ASN A 83 -13.83 11.26 0.26
N ALA A 84 -13.17 10.48 -0.59
CA ALA A 84 -13.14 10.74 -2.03
C ALA A 84 -14.56 10.72 -2.64
N VAL A 85 -15.37 9.70 -2.31
CA VAL A 85 -16.77 9.59 -2.75
C VAL A 85 -17.61 10.77 -2.23
N GLN A 86 -17.41 11.22 -1.00
CA GLN A 86 -18.11 12.39 -0.45
C GLN A 86 -17.74 13.69 -1.19
N GLN A 87 -16.46 13.91 -1.49
CA GLN A 87 -16.01 15.07 -2.28
C GLN A 87 -16.58 15.02 -3.69
N LEU A 88 -16.54 13.84 -4.32
CA LEU A 88 -17.10 13.62 -5.65
C LEU A 88 -18.61 13.88 -5.68
N ALA A 89 -19.35 13.46 -4.66
CA ALA A 89 -20.77 13.75 -4.51
C ALA A 89 -21.02 15.25 -4.43
N ALA A 90 -20.26 15.97 -3.61
CA ALA A 90 -20.40 17.42 -3.48
C ALA A 90 -20.16 18.17 -4.81
N ASP A 91 -19.14 17.80 -5.56
CA ASP A 91 -18.84 18.43 -6.85
C ASP A 91 -19.80 18.01 -7.96
N ALA A 92 -20.29 16.77 -7.93
CA ALA A 92 -21.36 16.31 -8.80
C ALA A 92 -22.66 17.09 -8.54
N THR A 93 -23.04 17.30 -7.27
CA THR A 93 -24.19 18.14 -6.91
C THR A 93 -24.00 19.55 -7.44
N ARG A 94 -22.85 20.19 -7.20
CA ARG A 94 -22.54 21.54 -7.72
C ARG A 94 -22.63 21.63 -9.23
N THR A 95 -22.20 20.60 -9.95
CA THR A 95 -22.31 20.56 -11.41
C THR A 95 -23.75 20.38 -11.87
N ALA A 96 -24.53 19.57 -11.15
CA ALA A 96 -25.94 19.35 -11.41
C ALA A 96 -26.79 20.60 -11.13
N LEU A 97 -26.34 21.61 -10.37
CA LEU A 97 -27.10 22.86 -10.19
C LEU A 97 -27.46 23.56 -11.49
N ALA A 98 -26.65 23.38 -12.54
CA ALA A 98 -26.90 23.98 -13.85
C ALA A 98 -28.09 23.35 -14.59
N GLY A 99 -28.57 22.17 -14.14
CA GLY A 99 -29.67 21.45 -14.75
C GLY A 99 -31.04 22.06 -14.40
N ILE A 100 -31.86 22.25 -15.42
CA ILE A 100 -33.17 22.89 -15.33
C ILE A 100 -34.20 21.89 -14.80
N ASP A 101 -34.11 20.62 -15.20
CA ASP A 101 -35.02 19.55 -14.82
C ASP A 101 -34.30 18.34 -14.15
N PRO A 102 -35.01 17.46 -13.42
CA PRO A 102 -34.40 16.30 -12.77
C PRO A 102 -33.56 15.39 -13.71
N PRO A 103 -34.02 15.01 -14.92
CA PRO A 103 -33.23 14.15 -15.80
C PRO A 103 -31.96 14.84 -16.31
N GLU A 104 -31.99 16.15 -16.58
CA GLU A 104 -30.80 16.92 -16.94
C GLU A 104 -29.79 16.97 -15.79
N ARG A 105 -30.25 17.16 -14.55
CA ARG A 105 -29.39 17.11 -13.35
C ARG A 105 -28.68 15.77 -13.19
N LEU A 106 -29.41 14.67 -13.39
CA LEU A 106 -28.83 13.31 -13.36
C LEU A 106 -27.79 13.14 -14.47
N ALA A 107 -28.08 13.60 -15.69
CA ALA A 107 -27.15 13.54 -16.81
C ALA A 107 -25.86 14.35 -16.52
N LEU A 108 -25.99 15.57 -15.98
CA LEU A 108 -24.87 16.43 -15.59
C LEU A 108 -24.02 15.78 -14.49
N ALA A 109 -24.62 15.31 -13.40
CA ALA A 109 -23.92 14.62 -12.32
C ALA A 109 -23.17 13.38 -12.83
N THR A 110 -23.84 12.53 -13.61
CA THR A 110 -23.25 11.30 -14.17
C THR A 110 -22.11 11.62 -15.12
N SER A 111 -22.26 12.64 -15.97
CA SER A 111 -21.22 13.07 -16.89
C SER A 111 -20.00 13.63 -16.16
N TYR A 112 -20.21 14.38 -15.07
CA TYR A 112 -19.16 14.90 -14.23
C TYR A 112 -18.36 13.77 -13.58
N ILE A 113 -19.05 12.79 -13.00
CA ILE A 113 -18.44 11.63 -12.35
C ILE A 113 -17.62 10.83 -13.37
N ARG A 114 -18.16 10.52 -14.54
CA ARG A 114 -17.42 9.77 -15.58
C ARG A 114 -16.14 10.49 -16.03
N LYS A 115 -16.15 11.82 -16.08
CA LYS A 115 -14.99 12.63 -16.49
C LYS A 115 -13.95 12.82 -15.37
N ASN A 116 -14.37 12.82 -14.10
CA ASN A 116 -13.52 13.23 -12.99
C ASN A 116 -13.19 12.11 -12.00
N ALA A 117 -13.94 11.01 -11.97
CA ALA A 117 -13.70 9.88 -11.06
C ALA A 117 -12.30 9.29 -11.22
N ALA A 118 -11.78 9.23 -12.46
CA ALA A 118 -10.42 8.75 -12.73
C ALA A 118 -9.30 9.59 -12.07
N LYS A 119 -9.60 10.81 -11.62
CA LYS A 119 -8.64 11.64 -10.87
C LYS A 119 -8.40 11.12 -9.45
N TYR A 120 -9.32 10.32 -8.93
CA TYR A 120 -9.24 9.72 -7.61
C TYR A 120 -8.66 8.32 -7.74
N SER A 121 -7.35 8.17 -7.49
CA SER A 121 -6.61 6.90 -7.71
C SER A 121 -7.07 5.70 -6.87
N LEU A 122 -7.95 5.90 -5.88
CA LEU A 122 -8.42 4.86 -4.96
C LEU A 122 -9.82 4.33 -5.29
N ILE A 123 -10.51 4.93 -6.27
CA ILE A 123 -11.91 4.60 -6.59
C ILE A 123 -12.05 4.23 -8.05
N ASP A 124 -12.95 3.28 -8.30
CA ASP A 124 -13.29 2.83 -9.65
C ASP A 124 -14.68 3.37 -10.05
N PRO A 125 -14.80 4.17 -11.13
CA PRO A 125 -16.10 4.66 -11.58
C PRO A 125 -17.09 3.56 -11.96
N GLU A 126 -16.63 2.37 -12.37
CA GLU A 126 -17.52 1.27 -12.75
C GLU A 126 -18.23 0.65 -11.53
N LYS A 127 -17.69 0.85 -10.34
CA LYS A 127 -18.26 0.39 -9.06
C LYS A 127 -19.16 1.42 -8.39
N MET A 128 -19.50 2.50 -9.10
CA MET A 128 -20.33 3.59 -8.59
C MET A 128 -21.72 3.56 -9.20
N GLN A 129 -22.72 3.81 -8.33
CA GLN A 129 -24.08 4.11 -8.75
C GLN A 129 -24.45 5.52 -8.29
N VAL A 130 -25.03 6.29 -9.20
CA VAL A 130 -25.37 7.69 -8.99
C VAL A 130 -26.88 7.83 -9.05
N ASN A 131 -27.46 8.42 -8.02
CA ASN A 131 -28.86 8.79 -7.98
C ASN A 131 -28.98 10.29 -7.72
N VAL A 132 -29.95 10.93 -8.36
CA VAL A 132 -30.33 12.32 -8.06
C VAL A 132 -31.79 12.29 -7.67
N ASP A 133 -32.05 12.61 -6.40
CA ASP A 133 -33.40 12.70 -5.87
C ASP A 133 -33.75 14.17 -5.63
N ASN A 134 -34.88 14.61 -6.16
CA ASN A 134 -35.46 15.89 -5.78
C ASN A 134 -36.31 15.59 -4.55
N ALA A 135 -35.91 16.09 -3.39
CA ALA A 135 -36.57 15.78 -2.13
C ALA A 135 -38.09 15.90 -2.32
N GLN A 136 -38.82 14.78 -2.22
CA GLN A 136 -40.27 14.78 -2.48
C GLN A 136 -41.03 15.80 -1.62
N SER A 137 -40.42 16.21 -0.51
CA SER A 137 -40.91 17.21 0.42
C SER A 137 -40.57 18.67 0.07
N ASP A 138 -39.55 18.95 -0.75
CA ASP A 138 -39.13 20.33 -1.09
C ASP A 138 -38.66 20.44 -2.56
N PRO A 139 -39.46 21.06 -3.45
CA PRO A 139 -39.09 21.24 -4.85
C PRO A 139 -37.90 22.18 -5.06
N ASN A 140 -37.54 22.96 -4.03
CA ASN A 140 -36.35 23.80 -4.03
C ASN A 140 -35.15 23.08 -3.42
N GLN A 141 -35.14 21.76 -3.34
CA GLN A 141 -33.98 20.98 -2.90
C GLN A 141 -33.76 19.76 -3.78
N PHE A 142 -32.49 19.44 -3.99
CA PHE A 142 -32.12 18.16 -4.58
C PHE A 142 -30.88 17.58 -3.90
N THR A 143 -30.79 16.26 -3.93
CA THR A 143 -29.72 15.47 -3.33
C THR A 143 -29.12 14.57 -4.38
N VAL A 144 -27.80 14.65 -4.55
CA VAL A 144 -27.06 13.65 -5.31
C VAL A 144 -26.50 12.64 -4.32
N THR A 145 -26.84 11.37 -4.53
CA THR A 145 -26.35 10.23 -3.74
C THR A 145 -25.46 9.36 -4.62
N ILE A 146 -24.26 9.07 -4.14
CA ILE A 146 -23.32 8.14 -4.75
C ILE A 146 -23.19 6.93 -3.83
N GLN A 147 -23.41 5.75 -4.39
CA GLN A 147 -23.15 4.47 -3.75
C GLN A 147 -21.91 3.86 -4.40
N TYR A 148 -20.95 3.42 -3.58
CA TYR A 148 -19.70 2.81 -4.04
C TYR A 148 -19.53 1.43 -3.44
N ASP A 149 -19.28 0.43 -4.29
CA ASP A 149 -18.95 -0.93 -3.87
C ASP A 149 -17.47 -1.03 -3.45
N ALA A 150 -17.25 -1.25 -2.16
CA ALA A 150 -15.94 -1.38 -1.52
C ALA A 150 -15.62 -2.81 -1.09
N GLU A 151 -16.29 -3.84 -1.62
CA GLU A 151 -16.08 -5.26 -1.26
C GLU A 151 -14.64 -5.75 -1.49
N ASN A 152 -13.92 -5.11 -2.41
CA ASN A 152 -12.55 -5.51 -2.77
C ASN A 152 -11.47 -4.84 -1.88
N LEU A 153 -11.86 -4.03 -0.89
CA LEU A 153 -10.88 -3.40 0.00
C LEU A 153 -10.24 -4.43 0.96
N PRO A 154 -8.96 -4.27 1.32
CA PRO A 154 -8.25 -5.22 2.19
C PRO A 154 -8.89 -5.44 3.57
N ILE A 155 -9.70 -4.49 4.02
CA ILE A 155 -10.37 -4.51 5.33
C ILE A 155 -11.23 -5.77 5.54
N TRP A 156 -11.90 -6.26 4.47
CA TRP A 156 -12.79 -7.42 4.53
C TRP A 156 -12.06 -8.76 4.51
N ASN A 157 -10.92 -8.84 3.82
CA ASN A 157 -10.10 -10.06 3.79
C ASN A 157 -9.27 -10.21 5.08
N LEU A 158 -8.78 -9.09 5.61
CA LEU A 158 -7.85 -9.10 6.73
C LEU A 158 -8.53 -9.27 8.11
N MET A 159 -9.76 -8.78 8.28
CA MET A 159 -10.46 -8.74 9.57
C MET A 159 -11.73 -9.59 9.59
N THR A 160 -11.64 -10.84 9.14
CA THR A 160 -12.77 -11.77 9.15
C THR A 160 -13.24 -12.07 10.59
N GLY A 161 -14.54 -11.91 10.86
CA GLY A 161 -15.15 -12.23 12.16
C GLY A 161 -15.31 -11.07 13.16
N LEU A 162 -14.94 -9.84 12.78
CA LEU A 162 -15.28 -8.64 13.54
C LEU A 162 -16.59 -8.01 13.04
N PRO A 163 -17.34 -7.26 13.87
CA PRO A 163 -18.44 -6.43 13.41
C PRO A 163 -17.85 -5.27 12.60
N LEU A 164 -18.16 -5.29 11.31
CA LEU A 164 -17.53 -4.48 10.30
C LEU A 164 -18.60 -3.60 9.62
N PRO A 165 -18.25 -2.38 9.15
CA PRO A 165 -19.20 -1.53 8.45
C PRO A 165 -19.69 -2.18 7.13
N ASP A 166 -20.73 -1.63 6.54
CA ASP A 166 -21.24 -2.15 5.26
C ASP A 166 -20.19 -2.04 4.14
N THR A 167 -20.25 -2.98 3.20
CA THR A 167 -19.38 -3.01 2.01
C THR A 167 -19.74 -1.93 1.00
N ILE A 168 -20.96 -1.41 1.06
CA ILE A 168 -21.45 -0.33 0.21
C ILE A 168 -21.31 1.00 0.94
N ILE A 169 -20.48 1.88 0.39
CA ILE A 169 -20.27 3.22 0.91
C ILE A 169 -21.27 4.16 0.23
N THR A 170 -22.27 4.59 0.99
CA THR A 170 -23.26 5.59 0.54
C THR A 170 -22.87 6.98 1.03
N ARG A 171 -22.80 7.94 0.11
CA ARG A 171 -22.50 9.35 0.38
C ARG A 171 -23.43 10.25 -0.41
N ALA A 172 -23.85 11.34 0.21
CA ALA A 172 -24.83 12.24 -0.39
C ALA A 172 -24.44 13.71 -0.16
N SER A 173 -24.82 14.55 -1.12
CA SER A 173 -24.71 15.99 -1.00
C SER A 173 -25.99 16.66 -1.51
N THR A 174 -26.57 17.48 -0.65
CA THR A 174 -27.85 18.15 -0.86
C THR A 174 -27.63 19.63 -1.07
N ILE A 175 -28.28 20.22 -2.07
CA ILE A 175 -28.29 21.66 -2.29
C ILE A 175 -29.72 22.18 -2.39
N ARG A 176 -29.97 23.32 -1.75
CA ARG A 176 -31.22 24.08 -1.87
C ARG A 176 -31.08 25.09 -3.02
N LEU A 177 -32.05 25.09 -3.92
CA LEU A 177 -32.22 26.07 -4.98
C LEU A 177 -32.84 27.34 -4.36
N GLY A 178 -32.06 28.43 -4.33
CA GLY A 178 -32.49 29.72 -3.78
C GLY A 178 -31.92 30.01 -2.38
N GLY A 179 -31.66 31.29 -2.12
CA GLY A 179 -31.23 31.80 -0.83
C GLY A 179 -32.22 32.84 -0.32
N ILE A 180 -32.71 32.62 0.90
CA ILE A 180 -33.09 33.69 1.83
C ILE A 180 -32.43 33.38 3.17
#